data_AF-A0A6G3DEZ4-F1
#
_entry.id   AF-A0A6G3DEZ4-F1
#
_cell.length_a   1.000
_cell.length_b   1.000
_cell.length_c   1.000
_cell.angle_alpha   90.00
_cell.angle_beta   90.00
_cell.angle_gamma   90.00
#
_symmetry.space_group_name_H-M   'P 1'
#
loop_
_entity.id
_entity.type
_entity.pdbx_description
1 polymer ?
#
loop_
_entity_poly.entity_id
_entity_poly.type
_entity_poly.pdbx_seq_one_letter_code
_entity_poly.pdbx_strand_id
1 'polypeptide(L)' 'MAGARQAVGEARRIVVKVGSSSLTTAAGGLDADRVDALVDVLAKVRGTDKEI' A
#
# COMPACT_ATOMS: atom_id res chain seq x y z
N MET A 1 -7.94 -13.73 -13.37
CA MET A 1 -7.07 -13.33 -12.24
C MET A 1 -5.62 -13.08 -12.65
N ALA A 2 -5.00 -13.86 -13.55
CA ALA A 2 -3.62 -13.63 -14.00
C ALA A 2 -3.40 -12.23 -14.62
N GLY A 3 -4.30 -11.78 -15.50
CA GLY A 3 -4.18 -10.48 -16.18
C GLY A 3 -4.22 -9.25 -15.26
N ALA A 4 -5.00 -9.28 -14.16
CA ALA A 4 -5.06 -8.16 -13.22
C ALA A 4 -3.76 -8.03 -12.42
N ARG A 5 -3.17 -9.16 -11.98
CA ARG A 5 -1.87 -9.16 -11.29
C ARG A 5 -0.77 -8.65 -12.21
N GLN A 6 -0.79 -9.07 -13.48
CA GLN A 6 0.16 -8.60 -14.48
C GLN A 6 0.00 -7.09 -14.74
N ALA A 7 -1.23 -6.61 -14.91
CA ALA A 7 -1.51 -5.18 -15.09
C ALA A 7 -0.99 -4.31 -13.93
N VAL A 8 -1.14 -4.76 -12.67
CA VAL A 8 -0.56 -4.07 -11.50
C VAL A 8 0.97 -4.15 -11.50
N GLY A 9 1.53 -5.31 -11.86
CA GLY A 9 2.99 -5.52 -11.91
C GLY A 9 3.69 -4.69 -13.00
N GLU A 10 3.02 -4.42 -14.12
CA GLU A 10 3.56 -3.67 -15.26
C GLU A 10 3.22 -2.17 -15.19
N ALA A 11 2.30 -1.76 -14.33
CA ALA A 11 1.93 -0.36 -14.18
C ALA A 11 3.12 0.52 -13.73
N ARG A 12 3.25 1.67 -14.38
CA ARG A 12 4.22 2.72 -14.00
C ARG A 12 3.79 3.47 -12.73
N ARG A 13 2.48 3.75 -12.60
CA ARG A 13 1.90 4.45 -11.47
C ARG A 13 0.78 3.61 -10.85
N ILE A 14 0.80 3.44 -9.54
CA ILE A 14 -0.21 2.68 -8.80
C ILE A 14 -0.77 3.54 -7.68
N VAL A 15 -2.09 3.71 -7.64
CA VAL A 15 -2.76 4.41 -6.52
C VAL A 15 -3.26 3.36 -5.53
N VAL A 16 -2.70 3.35 -4.33
CA VAL A 16 -3.13 2.44 -3.26
C VAL A 16 -4.17 3.13 -2.40
N LYS A 17 -5.43 2.67 -2.47
CA LYS A 17 -6.46 3.14 -1.55
C LYS A 17 -6.39 2.34 -0.25
N VAL A 18 -6.21 3.06 0.85
CA VAL A 18 -6.29 2.49 2.19
C VAL A 18 -7.60 2.92 2.84
N GLY A 19 -8.36 1.95 3.34
CA GLY A 19 -9.56 2.20 4.13
C GLY A 19 -9.21 2.59 5.56
N SER A 20 -10.06 3.36 6.23
CA SER A 20 -9.82 3.79 7.62
C SER A 20 -9.62 2.60 8.56
N SER A 21 -10.48 1.58 8.45
CA SER A 21 -10.39 0.34 9.25
C SER A 21 -9.08 -0.44 9.08
N SER A 22 -8.35 -0.21 7.98
CA SER A 22 -7.03 -0.83 7.77
C SER A 22 -5.94 -0.21 8.64
N LEU A 23 -6.09 1.06 9.03
CA LEU A 23 -5.08 1.82 9.78
C LEU A 23 -5.51 2.25 11.17
N THR A 24 -6.78 2.05 11.55
CA THR A 24 -7.27 2.48 12.87
C THR A 24 -7.41 1.32 13.84
N THR A 25 -7.31 1.62 15.13
CA THR A 25 -7.60 0.65 16.20
C THR A 25 -9.11 0.54 16.45
N ALA A 26 -9.53 -0.54 17.13
CA ALA A 26 -10.93 -0.71 17.54
C ALA A 26 -11.40 0.35 18.56
N ALA A 27 -10.48 0.89 19.36
CA ALA A 27 -10.76 1.96 20.32
C ALA A 27 -10.81 3.36 19.64
N GLY A 28 -10.53 3.44 18.34
CA GLY A 28 -10.35 4.68 17.61
C GLY A 28 -8.88 5.13 17.56
N GLY A 29 -8.60 6.15 16.75
CA GLY A 29 -7.23 6.62 16.51
C GLY A 29 -6.45 5.70 15.56
N LEU A 30 -5.23 6.15 15.22
CA LEU A 30 -4.35 5.49 14.27
C LEU A 30 -3.53 4.38 14.95
N ASP A 31 -3.43 3.23 14.30
CA ASP A 31 -2.57 2.12 14.66
C ASP A 31 -1.19 2.34 14.02
N ALA A 32 -0.21 2.77 14.83
CA ALA A 32 1.12 3.14 14.35
C ALA A 32 1.84 1.95 13.68
N ASP A 33 1.74 0.75 14.25
CA ASP A 33 2.40 -0.44 13.71
C ASP A 33 1.88 -0.78 12.31
N ARG A 34 0.58 -0.60 12.07
CA ARG A 34 -0.01 -0.81 10.72
C ARG A 34 0.42 0.25 9.72
N VAL A 35 0.59 1.49 10.17
CA VAL A 35 1.09 2.57 9.31
C VAL A 35 2.54 2.30 8.95
N ASP A 36 3.37 1.94 9.92
CA ASP A 36 4.79 1.62 9.70
C ASP A 36 4.93 0.43 8.75
N ALA A 37 4.18 -0.65 8.97
CA ALA A 37 4.18 -1.80 8.08
C ALA A 37 3.75 -1.44 6.64
N LEU A 38 2.77 -0.55 6.47
CA LEU A 38 2.36 -0.06 5.15
C LEU A 38 3.50 0.75 4.50
N VAL A 39 4.09 1.69 5.25
CA VAL A 39 5.18 2.55 4.77
C VAL A 39 6.39 1.70 4.35
N ASP A 40 6.75 0.67 5.11
CA ASP A 40 7.83 -0.25 4.78
C ASP A 40 7.64 -0.96 3.44
N VAL A 41 6.40 -1.37 3.14
CA VAL A 41 6.08 -1.98 1.84
C VAL A 41 6.14 -0.96 0.72
N LEU A 42 5.59 0.24 0.92
CA LEU A 42 5.61 1.32 -0.08
C LEU A 42 7.04 1.79 -0.38
N ALA A 43 7.89 1.90 0.64
CA ALA A 43 9.28 2.30 0.52
C ALA A 43 10.09 1.34 -0.35
N LYS A 44 9.85 0.03 -0.21
CA LYS A 44 10.47 -1.01 -1.07
C LYS A 44 10.11 -0.84 -2.54
N VAL A 45 8.89 -0.39 -2.83
CA VAL A 45 8.44 -0.18 -4.22
C VAL A 45 8.96 1.14 -4.78
N ARG A 46 9.07 2.21 -3.98
CA ARG A 46 9.66 3.49 -4.41
C ARG A 46 11.13 3.38 -4.82
N GLY A 47 11.86 2.38 -4.32
CA GLY A 47 13.23 2.06 -4.77
C GLY A 47 13.31 1.44 -6.17
N THR A 48 12.17 1.20 -6.82
CA THR A 48 12.08 0.71 -8.21
C THR A 48 11.66 1.85 -9.15
N ASP A 49 11.56 1.61 -10.46
CA ASP A 49 11.07 2.60 -11.44
C ASP A 49 9.55 2.88 -11.34
N LYS A 50 8.91 2.56 -10.22
CA LYS A 50 7.46 2.71 -9.99
C LYS A 50 7.14 3.93 -9.14
N GLU A 51 6.07 4.61 -9.53
CA GLU A 51 5.45 5.67 -8.75
C GLU A 51 4.26 5.12 -7.97
N ILE A 52 4.25 5.35 -6.66
CA ILE A 52 3.16 4.97 -5.76
C ILE A 52 2.65 6.22 -5.04
#